data_AF-A0A1I6EM93-F1
#
_entry.id   AF-A0A1I6EM93-F1
#
_cell.length_a   1.000
_cell.length_b   1.000
_cell.length_c   1.000
_cell.angle_alpha   90.00
_cell.angle_beta   90.00
_cell.angle_gamma   90.00
#
_symmetry.space_group_name_H-M   'P 1'
#
loop_
_entity.id
_entity.type
_entity.pdbx_description
1 polymer ?
#
loop_
_entity_poly.entity_id
_entity_poly.type
_entity_poly.pdbx_seq_one_letter_code
_entity_poly.pdbx_strand_id
1 'polypeptide(L)'
;MKIRALRKRTNLKPAYLIRYADDWILITDTKTNAEKWKRRIEKYLDTKLKLKLSPDKTLITNVRKSPIHFLGFRYKQIPGKSRTGWIPCTRPDDKRLKAKVDELRKRIKQLRKYNGEQLIHQINITNSTITGIGNYYKPATMVNVELNKYADSLLYTAYKAFKPKGAQWTPANEVNNLINRHASYTTKIPAIKFNELTIGITSLGFVKWEKAYLKNPIETPYTPEGRNAYKERTLKKHPLPRDDITLSLTLSKLITKGQTDPKYNFEYLMNRAYAFNRDKGKCKVCGNPIIGHELETHHINPNLPLNQINC
;
A
#
# COMPACT_ATOMS: atom_id res chain seq x y z
N MET A 1 -2.62 -16.02 25.24
CA MET A 1 -3.21 -16.57 26.49
C MET A 1 -4.71 -16.28 26.63
N LYS A 2 -5.15 -15.01 26.51
CA LYS A 2 -6.55 -14.56 26.72
C LYS A 2 -7.63 -15.29 25.90
N ILE A 3 -7.45 -15.44 24.58
CA ILE A 3 -8.43 -16.11 23.69
C ILE A 3 -8.63 -17.59 24.06
N ARG A 4 -7.55 -18.29 24.45
CA ARG A 4 -7.61 -19.70 24.86
C ARG A 4 -8.35 -19.87 26.20
N ALA A 5 -8.19 -18.92 27.13
CA ALA A 5 -8.89 -18.92 28.40
C ALA A 5 -10.39 -18.66 28.21
N LEU A 6 -10.77 -17.67 27.40
CA LEU A 6 -12.17 -17.39 27.06
C LEU A 6 -12.87 -18.63 26.47
N ARG A 7 -12.21 -19.32 25.54
CA ARG A 7 -12.75 -20.54 24.92
C ARG A 7 -12.95 -21.69 25.91
N LYS A 8 -12.13 -21.79 26.96
CA LYS A 8 -12.17 -22.91 27.91
C LYS A 8 -13.05 -22.65 29.14
N ARG A 9 -13.17 -21.39 29.56
CA ARG A 9 -13.76 -21.01 30.86
C ARG A 9 -15.12 -20.32 30.73
N THR A 10 -15.60 -20.06 29.52
CA THR A 10 -16.87 -19.33 29.32
C THR A 10 -17.78 -20.07 28.36
N ASN A 11 -19.09 -19.90 28.52
CA ASN A 11 -20.12 -20.40 27.60
C ASN A 11 -20.39 -19.44 26.43
N LEU A 12 -19.45 -18.53 26.14
CA LEU A 12 -19.58 -17.58 25.03
C LEU A 12 -19.45 -18.31 23.69
N LYS A 13 -20.32 -17.94 22.73
CA LYS A 13 -20.21 -18.40 21.35
C LYS A 13 -18.89 -17.88 20.77
N PRO A 14 -17.96 -18.75 20.35
CA PRO A 14 -16.67 -18.31 19.88
C PRO A 14 -16.83 -17.53 18.56
N ALA A 15 -16.17 -16.38 18.50
CA ALA A 15 -16.15 -15.53 17.33
C ALA A 15 -14.88 -14.67 17.36
N TYR A 16 -14.24 -14.53 16.21
CA TYR A 16 -13.13 -13.59 16.02
C TYR A 16 -13.39 -12.78 14.75
N LEU A 17 -13.59 -11.48 14.92
CA LEU A 17 -13.89 -10.55 13.83
C LEU A 17 -12.58 -9.97 13.28
N ILE A 18 -12.43 -10.06 11.96
CA ILE A 18 -11.40 -9.37 11.20
C ILE A 18 -12.14 -8.43 10.25
N ARG A 19 -11.87 -7.13 10.33
CA ARG A 19 -12.54 -6.11 9.50
C ARG A 19 -11.52 -5.18 8.86
N TYR A 20 -11.75 -4.84 7.59
CA TYR A 20 -11.04 -3.83 6.84
C TYR A 20 -12.06 -2.98 6.07
N ALA A 21 -12.29 -1.75 6.52
CA ALA A 21 -13.42 -0.93 6.07
C ALA A 21 -14.73 -1.75 6.09
N ASP A 22 -15.41 -1.88 4.97
CA ASP A 22 -16.69 -2.61 4.86
C ASP A 22 -16.51 -4.13 4.68
N ASP A 23 -15.31 -4.59 4.31
CA ASP A 23 -15.01 -6.02 4.15
C ASP A 23 -14.66 -6.63 5.50
N TRP A 24 -15.31 -7.74 5.87
CA TRP A 24 -15.02 -8.45 7.12
C TRP A 24 -15.16 -9.97 7.01
N ILE A 25 -14.48 -10.66 7.92
CA ILE A 25 -14.57 -12.10 8.15
C ILE A 25 -14.84 -12.34 9.62
N LEU A 26 -15.77 -13.26 9.89
CA LEU A 26 -15.98 -13.82 11.22
C LEU A 26 -15.46 -15.27 11.26
N ILE A 27 -14.48 -15.53 12.12
CA ILE A 27 -13.95 -16.87 12.35
C ILE A 27 -14.65 -17.49 13.55
N THR A 28 -15.19 -18.70 13.38
CA THR A 28 -15.85 -19.50 14.43
C THR A 28 -15.44 -20.98 14.29
N ASP A 29 -15.82 -21.82 15.24
CA ASP A 29 -15.39 -23.22 15.33
C ASP A 29 -16.29 -24.21 14.58
N THR A 30 -17.61 -23.98 14.53
CA THR A 30 -18.60 -24.89 13.94
C THR A 30 -19.51 -24.20 12.94
N LYS A 31 -20.06 -24.97 12.00
CA LYS A 31 -21.06 -24.49 11.01
C LYS A 31 -22.30 -23.93 11.71
N THR A 32 -22.81 -24.64 12.72
CA THR A 32 -23.98 -24.22 13.50
C THR A 32 -23.75 -22.87 14.19
N ASN A 33 -22.54 -22.63 14.74
CA ASN A 33 -22.22 -21.31 15.30
C ASN A 33 -22.11 -20.24 14.21
N ALA A 34 -21.58 -20.56 13.03
CA ALA A 34 -21.52 -19.63 11.90
C ALA A 34 -22.92 -19.18 11.45
N GLU A 35 -23.87 -20.13 11.33
CA GLU A 35 -25.26 -19.85 10.98
C GLU A 35 -25.96 -18.98 12.03
N LYS A 36 -25.74 -19.29 13.32
CA LYS A 36 -26.25 -18.48 14.44
C LYS A 36 -25.70 -17.05 14.40
N TRP A 37 -24.40 -16.89 14.13
CA TRP A 37 -23.77 -15.58 14.00
C TRP A 37 -24.27 -14.81 12.77
N LYS A 38 -24.42 -15.48 11.62
CA LYS A 38 -24.97 -14.87 10.40
C LYS A 38 -26.33 -14.24 10.66
N ARG A 39 -27.27 -14.99 11.25
CA ARG A 39 -28.61 -14.49 11.61
C ARG A 39 -28.56 -13.31 12.58
N ARG A 40 -27.66 -13.37 13.58
CA ARG A 40 -27.53 -12.30 14.58
C ARG A 40 -26.97 -11.01 13.97
N ILE A 41 -25.98 -11.13 13.09
CA ILE A 41 -25.37 -10.00 12.39
C ILE A 41 -26.39 -9.38 11.43
N GLU A 42 -27.10 -10.20 10.67
CA GLU A 42 -28.15 -9.75 9.75
C GLU A 42 -29.23 -8.94 10.47
N LYS A 43 -29.77 -9.47 11.59
CA LYS A 43 -30.75 -8.75 12.41
C LYS A 43 -30.18 -7.44 12.97
N TYR A 44 -28.93 -7.42 13.41
CA TYR A 44 -28.30 -6.21 13.94
C TYR A 44 -28.11 -5.14 12.86
N LEU A 45 -27.61 -5.53 11.68
CA LEU A 45 -27.40 -4.63 10.55
C LEU A 45 -28.72 -4.00 10.09
N ASP A 46 -29.77 -4.81 9.99
CA ASP A 46 -31.10 -4.35 9.58
C ASP A 46 -31.73 -3.40 10.62
N THR A 47 -31.77 -3.81 11.90
CA THR A 47 -32.48 -3.05 12.94
C THR A 47 -31.74 -1.81 13.43
N LYS A 48 -30.41 -1.84 13.49
CA LYS A 48 -29.61 -0.74 14.08
C LYS A 48 -28.95 0.14 13.03
N LEU A 49 -28.49 -0.45 11.93
CA LEU A 49 -27.77 0.29 10.88
C LEU A 49 -28.62 0.49 9.63
N LYS A 50 -29.82 -0.12 9.54
CA LYS A 50 -30.71 -0.08 8.37
C LYS A 50 -30.00 -0.57 7.10
N LEU A 51 -29.13 -1.58 7.24
CA LEU A 51 -28.35 -2.18 6.17
C LEU A 51 -28.75 -3.64 5.96
N LYS A 52 -28.94 -4.03 4.69
CA LYS A 52 -29.22 -5.42 4.32
C LYS A 52 -27.94 -6.16 3.94
N LEU A 53 -27.80 -7.38 4.44
CA LEU A 53 -26.67 -8.25 4.13
C LEU A 53 -26.89 -8.90 2.77
N SER A 54 -25.92 -8.80 1.85
CA SER A 54 -26.02 -9.46 0.55
C SER A 54 -25.88 -10.99 0.73
N PRO A 55 -26.86 -11.80 0.31
CA PRO A 55 -26.81 -13.25 0.46
C PRO A 55 -25.68 -13.85 -0.39
N ASP A 56 -25.48 -13.33 -1.60
CA ASP A 56 -24.51 -13.84 -2.57
C ASP A 56 -23.07 -13.61 -2.13
N LYS A 57 -22.81 -12.51 -1.41
CA LYS A 57 -21.49 -12.18 -0.89
C LYS A 57 -21.18 -12.92 0.42
N THR A 58 -22.20 -13.33 1.17
CA THR A 58 -22.04 -13.85 2.54
C THR A 58 -22.03 -15.38 2.57
N LEU A 59 -20.83 -15.94 2.37
CA LEU A 59 -20.58 -17.38 2.31
C LEU A 59 -20.07 -17.93 3.64
N ILE A 60 -20.60 -19.08 4.07
CA ILE A 60 -20.06 -19.85 5.19
C ILE A 60 -19.14 -20.93 4.62
N THR A 61 -17.84 -20.80 4.89
CA THR A 61 -16.81 -21.62 4.25
C THR A 61 -15.98 -22.35 5.30
N ASN A 62 -15.71 -23.64 5.09
CA ASN A 62 -14.75 -24.37 5.89
C ASN A 62 -13.35 -24.22 5.28
N VAL A 63 -12.46 -23.50 5.98
CA VAL A 63 -11.07 -23.21 5.56
C VAL A 63 -10.23 -24.44 5.23
N ARG A 64 -10.62 -25.64 5.67
CA ARG A 64 -9.94 -26.90 5.35
C ARG A 64 -10.37 -27.45 3.99
N LYS A 65 -11.62 -27.20 3.58
CA LYS A 65 -12.19 -27.67 2.30
C LYS A 65 -11.95 -26.65 1.20
N SER A 66 -12.37 -25.41 1.41
CA SER A 66 -12.30 -24.31 0.44
C SER A 66 -11.62 -23.08 1.02
N PRO A 67 -10.88 -22.30 0.19
CA PRO A 67 -10.22 -21.10 0.66
C PRO A 67 -11.23 -19.98 0.93
N ILE A 68 -10.89 -19.12 1.89
CA ILE A 68 -11.56 -17.82 2.07
C ILE A 68 -10.85 -16.79 1.20
N HIS A 69 -11.61 -15.95 0.51
CA HIS A 69 -11.10 -14.83 -0.28
C HIS A 69 -11.25 -13.54 0.54
N PHE A 70 -10.15 -12.80 0.75
CA PHE A 70 -10.15 -11.57 1.53
C PHE A 70 -9.05 -10.62 1.09
N LEU A 71 -9.39 -9.37 0.80
CA LEU A 71 -8.44 -8.32 0.38
C LEU A 71 -7.48 -8.78 -0.73
N GLY A 72 -7.94 -9.63 -1.65
CA GLY A 72 -7.13 -10.17 -2.74
C GLY A 72 -6.16 -11.28 -2.35
N PHE A 73 -6.33 -11.87 -1.17
CA PHE A 73 -5.68 -13.09 -0.75
C PHE A 73 -6.68 -14.24 -0.65
N ARG A 74 -6.16 -15.46 -0.80
CA ARG A 74 -6.85 -16.72 -0.54
C ARG A 74 -6.18 -17.42 0.62
N TYR A 75 -6.95 -17.71 1.66
CA TYR A 75 -6.48 -18.39 2.84
C TYR A 75 -7.10 -19.79 2.95
N LYS A 76 -6.27 -20.82 3.10
CA LYS A 76 -6.70 -22.21 3.31
C LYS A 76 -5.85 -22.87 4.39
N GLN A 77 -6.43 -23.78 5.15
CA GLN A 77 -5.67 -24.71 6.00
C GLN A 77 -5.40 -25.99 5.22
N ILE A 78 -4.13 -26.38 5.14
CA ILE A 78 -3.69 -27.62 4.51
C ILE A 78 -3.12 -28.58 5.57
N PRO A 79 -3.24 -29.91 5.40
CA PRO A 79 -2.57 -30.86 6.27
C PRO A 79 -1.06 -30.65 6.26
N GLY A 80 -0.40 -30.83 7.41
CA GLY A 80 1.06 -30.75 7.49
C GLY A 80 1.60 -30.96 8.91
N LYS A 81 2.92 -30.82 9.07
CA LYS A 81 3.67 -31.18 10.29
C LYS A 81 3.54 -30.19 11.46
N SER A 82 2.45 -29.42 11.55
CA SER A 82 2.24 -28.52 12.72
C SER A 82 1.74 -29.32 13.93
N ARG A 83 1.86 -28.75 15.14
CA ARG A 83 1.29 -29.33 16.37
C ARG A 83 -0.20 -29.66 16.26
N THR A 84 -0.93 -28.99 15.37
CA THR A 84 -2.37 -29.21 15.16
C THR A 84 -2.66 -30.10 13.94
N GLY A 85 -1.64 -30.51 13.18
CA GLY A 85 -1.78 -31.22 11.91
C GLY A 85 -2.15 -30.32 10.72
N TRP A 86 -2.33 -29.01 10.95
CA TRP A 86 -2.77 -28.04 9.93
C TRP A 86 -1.79 -26.88 9.80
N ILE A 87 -1.48 -26.49 8.57
CA ILE A 87 -0.59 -25.36 8.24
C ILE A 87 -1.43 -24.29 7.51
N PRO A 88 -1.29 -23.00 7.88
CA PRO A 88 -1.90 -21.92 7.13
C PRO A 88 -1.20 -21.76 5.77
N CYS A 89 -1.99 -21.75 4.70
CA CYS A 89 -1.51 -21.54 3.35
C CYS A 89 -2.22 -20.33 2.75
N THR A 90 -1.45 -19.27 2.47
CA THR A 90 -1.94 -18.02 1.90
C THR A 90 -1.40 -17.85 0.49
N ARG A 91 -2.28 -17.57 -0.46
CA ARG A 91 -1.97 -17.26 -1.87
C ARG A 91 -2.58 -15.93 -2.25
N PRO A 92 -2.04 -15.23 -3.27
CA PRO A 92 -2.81 -14.22 -3.99
C PRO A 92 -4.13 -14.79 -4.54
N ASP A 93 -5.13 -13.93 -4.71
CA ASP A 93 -6.35 -14.25 -5.44
C ASP A 93 -6.05 -14.38 -6.93
N ASP A 94 -6.39 -15.52 -7.53
CA ASP A 94 -6.00 -15.86 -8.89
C ASP A 94 -6.59 -14.90 -9.92
N LYS A 95 -7.87 -14.50 -9.74
CA LYS A 95 -8.57 -13.60 -10.66
C LYS A 95 -7.97 -12.20 -10.60
N ARG A 96 -7.77 -11.67 -9.39
CA ARG A 96 -7.20 -10.32 -9.19
C ARG A 96 -5.73 -10.26 -9.62
N LEU A 97 -4.94 -11.27 -9.30
CA LEU A 97 -3.54 -11.35 -9.71
C LEU A 97 -3.44 -11.42 -11.24
N LYS A 98 -4.22 -12.30 -11.88
CA LYS A 98 -4.24 -12.43 -13.34
C LYS A 98 -4.61 -11.10 -14.02
N ALA A 99 -5.66 -10.43 -13.55
CA ALA A 99 -6.05 -9.12 -14.08
C ALA A 99 -4.91 -8.08 -13.99
N LYS A 100 -4.18 -8.05 -12.87
CA LYS A 100 -3.04 -7.16 -12.68
C LYS A 100 -1.84 -7.53 -13.55
N VAL A 101 -1.58 -8.82 -13.73
CA VAL A 101 -0.54 -9.32 -14.65
C VAL A 101 -0.90 -8.98 -16.10
N ASP A 102 -2.16 -9.07 -16.49
CA ASP A 102 -2.61 -8.74 -17.84
C ASP A 102 -2.52 -7.23 -18.12
N GLU A 103 -2.86 -6.40 -17.13
CA GLU A 103 -2.63 -4.94 -17.17
C GLU A 103 -1.13 -4.63 -17.34
N LEU A 104 -0.28 -5.26 -16.55
CA LEU A 104 1.17 -5.14 -16.64
C LEU A 104 1.71 -5.58 -18.02
N ARG A 105 1.21 -6.71 -18.54
CA ARG A 105 1.59 -7.23 -19.86
C ARG A 105 1.21 -6.25 -20.98
N LYS A 106 0.04 -5.62 -20.91
CA LYS A 106 -0.37 -4.56 -21.85
C LYS A 106 0.57 -3.37 -21.78
N ARG A 107 0.93 -2.93 -20.58
CA ARG A 107 1.88 -1.83 -20.36
C ARG A 107 3.26 -2.14 -20.94
N ILE A 108 3.80 -3.34 -20.69
CA ILE A 108 5.08 -3.78 -21.25
C ILE A 108 5.04 -3.79 -22.79
N LYS A 109 3.94 -4.26 -23.40
CA LYS A 109 3.78 -4.23 -24.86
C LYS A 109 3.80 -2.79 -25.41
N GLN A 110 3.20 -1.84 -24.70
CA GLN A 110 3.18 -0.42 -25.08
C GLN A 110 4.58 0.21 -25.06
N LEU A 111 5.55 -0.36 -24.34
CA LEU A 111 6.95 0.12 -24.34
C LEU A 111 7.57 0.14 -25.73
N ARG A 112 7.07 -0.65 -26.68
CA ARG A 112 7.50 -0.60 -28.09
C ARG A 112 7.35 0.79 -28.72
N LYS A 113 6.35 1.57 -28.29
CA LYS A 113 6.00 2.87 -28.89
C LYS A 113 6.91 4.02 -28.47
N TYR A 114 7.56 3.92 -27.31
CA TYR A 114 8.39 5.00 -26.75
C TYR A 114 9.86 4.83 -27.11
N ASN A 115 10.60 5.93 -27.26
CA ASN A 115 12.04 5.91 -27.54
C ASN A 115 12.79 6.86 -26.59
N GLY A 116 14.12 6.73 -26.55
CA GLY A 116 15.00 7.60 -25.77
C GLY A 116 14.62 7.68 -24.28
N GLU A 117 14.63 8.90 -23.73
CA GLU A 117 14.33 9.17 -22.32
C GLU A 117 12.90 8.76 -21.91
N GLN A 118 11.94 8.94 -22.81
CA GLN A 118 10.54 8.55 -22.54
C GLN A 118 10.42 7.04 -22.30
N LEU A 119 11.19 6.24 -23.04
CA LEU A 119 11.23 4.80 -22.83
C LEU A 119 11.74 4.46 -21.42
N ILE A 120 12.83 5.09 -20.99
CA ILE A 120 13.45 4.87 -19.67
C ILE A 120 12.48 5.23 -18.56
N HIS A 121 11.83 6.39 -18.69
CA HIS A 121 10.79 6.80 -17.75
C HIS A 121 9.68 5.74 -17.64
N GLN A 122 9.19 5.25 -18.77
CA GLN A 122 8.15 4.20 -18.77
C GLN A 122 8.65 2.85 -18.23
N ILE A 123 9.92 2.50 -18.43
CA ILE A 123 10.54 1.33 -17.81
C ILE A 123 10.54 1.49 -16.28
N ASN A 124 10.93 2.66 -15.78
CA ASN A 124 10.96 2.93 -14.33
C ASN A 124 9.57 2.87 -13.70
N ILE A 125 8.54 3.44 -14.34
CA ILE A 125 7.17 3.31 -13.82
C ILE A 125 6.69 1.86 -13.88
N THR A 126 7.03 1.12 -14.94
CA THR A 126 6.70 -0.30 -15.06
C THR A 126 7.37 -1.10 -13.94
N ASN A 127 8.65 -0.85 -13.66
CA ASN A 127 9.40 -1.47 -12.56
C ASN A 127 8.83 -1.11 -11.19
N SER A 128 8.38 0.14 -11.00
CA SER A 128 7.69 0.56 -9.78
C SER A 128 6.36 -0.20 -9.61
N THR A 129 5.61 -0.40 -10.70
CA THR A 129 4.37 -1.19 -10.70
C THR A 129 4.64 -2.65 -10.32
N ILE A 130 5.66 -3.29 -10.92
CA ILE A 130 6.08 -4.66 -10.62
C ILE A 130 6.48 -4.79 -9.14
N THR A 131 7.25 -3.82 -8.66
CA THR A 131 7.70 -3.76 -7.27
C THR A 131 6.52 -3.59 -6.31
N GLY A 132 5.54 -2.74 -6.67
CA GLY A 132 4.32 -2.52 -5.91
C GLY A 132 3.47 -3.78 -5.79
N ILE A 133 3.26 -4.52 -6.89
CA ILE A 133 2.56 -5.82 -6.88
C ILE A 133 3.28 -6.80 -5.95
N GLY A 134 4.60 -6.90 -6.06
CA GLY A 134 5.42 -7.74 -5.19
C GLY A 134 5.30 -7.37 -3.71
N ASN A 135 5.40 -6.08 -3.39
CA ASN A 135 5.30 -5.58 -2.01
C ASN A 135 3.92 -5.79 -1.40
N TYR A 136 2.86 -5.74 -2.19
CA TYR A 136 1.51 -6.03 -1.72
C TYR A 136 1.35 -7.51 -1.36
N TYR A 137 1.80 -8.41 -2.24
CA TYR A 137 1.60 -9.85 -2.09
C TYR A 137 2.68 -10.58 -1.26
N LYS A 138 3.80 -9.94 -0.93
CA LYS A 138 4.90 -10.54 -0.13
C LYS A 138 4.47 -11.25 1.17
N PRO A 139 3.38 -10.86 1.89
CA PRO A 139 2.95 -11.59 3.08
C PRO A 139 2.39 -13.00 2.80
N ALA A 140 2.01 -13.31 1.56
CA ALA A 140 1.45 -14.61 1.20
C ALA A 140 2.52 -15.71 1.19
N THR A 141 2.29 -16.80 1.93
CA THR A 141 3.27 -17.88 2.10
C THR A 141 3.72 -18.52 0.79
N MET A 142 2.85 -18.57 -0.22
CA MET A 142 3.13 -19.14 -1.54
C MET A 142 3.38 -18.08 -2.62
N VAL A 143 3.71 -16.83 -2.23
CA VAL A 143 3.87 -15.71 -3.18
C VAL A 143 4.88 -16.00 -4.30
N ASN A 144 6.03 -16.59 -3.95
CA ASN A 144 7.09 -16.88 -4.92
C ASN A 144 6.59 -17.84 -6.01
N VAL A 145 5.90 -18.92 -5.60
CA VAL A 145 5.33 -19.91 -6.53
C VAL A 145 4.27 -19.28 -7.43
N GLU A 146 3.39 -18.44 -6.89
CA GLU A 146 2.29 -17.85 -7.67
C GLU A 146 2.77 -16.75 -8.63
N LEU A 147 3.77 -15.95 -8.24
CA LEU A 147 4.32 -14.91 -9.10
C LEU A 147 5.27 -15.47 -10.18
N ASN A 148 6.03 -16.52 -9.88
CA ASN A 148 6.92 -17.16 -10.85
C ASN A 148 6.19 -17.71 -12.07
N LYS A 149 4.93 -18.17 -11.92
CA LYS A 149 4.09 -18.62 -13.04
C LYS A 149 3.98 -17.59 -14.16
N TYR A 150 4.11 -16.30 -13.84
CA TYR A 150 3.98 -15.20 -14.79
C TYR A 150 5.32 -14.53 -15.12
N ALA A 151 6.38 -14.79 -14.34
CA ALA A 151 7.65 -14.08 -14.42
C ALA A 151 8.28 -14.19 -15.82
N ASP A 152 8.52 -15.42 -16.29
CA ASP A 152 9.21 -15.65 -17.57
C ASP A 152 8.40 -15.13 -18.76
N SER A 153 7.07 -15.30 -18.72
CA SER A 153 6.17 -14.77 -19.75
C SER A 153 6.27 -13.24 -19.87
N LEU A 154 6.36 -12.53 -18.76
CA LEU A 154 6.50 -11.08 -18.73
C LEU A 154 7.89 -10.63 -19.16
N LEU A 155 8.95 -11.30 -18.71
CA LEU A 155 10.33 -11.02 -19.13
C LEU A 155 10.49 -11.22 -20.62
N TYR A 156 9.93 -12.30 -21.19
CA TYR A 156 9.97 -12.53 -22.62
C TYR A 156 9.14 -11.51 -23.41
N THR A 157 8.01 -11.05 -22.86
CA THR A 157 7.24 -9.95 -23.46
C THR A 157 8.04 -8.65 -23.47
N ALA A 158 8.77 -8.36 -22.39
CA ALA A 158 9.67 -7.21 -22.29
C ALA A 158 10.83 -7.31 -23.27
N TYR A 159 11.49 -8.46 -23.36
CA TYR A 159 12.54 -8.72 -24.36
C TYR A 159 12.03 -8.45 -25.78
N LYS A 160 10.86 -8.97 -26.13
CA LYS A 160 10.21 -8.71 -27.43
C LYS A 160 9.83 -7.24 -27.64
N ALA A 161 9.62 -6.46 -26.58
CA ALA A 161 9.37 -5.02 -26.68
C ALA A 161 10.65 -4.22 -26.90
N PHE A 162 11.77 -4.69 -26.35
CA PHE A 162 13.07 -4.07 -26.46
C PHE A 162 13.89 -4.55 -27.65
N LYS A 163 13.57 -5.70 -28.27
CA LYS A 163 14.34 -6.29 -29.38
C LYS A 163 14.68 -5.29 -30.50
N PRO A 164 13.76 -4.41 -30.98
CA PRO A 164 14.07 -3.40 -31.99
C PRO A 164 15.07 -2.31 -31.52
N LYS A 165 15.40 -2.29 -30.24
CA LYS A 165 16.18 -1.25 -29.54
C LYS A 165 17.47 -1.80 -28.93
N GLY A 166 17.95 -2.94 -29.43
CA GLY A 166 19.21 -3.55 -28.99
C GLY A 166 19.13 -4.29 -27.64
N ALA A 167 18.00 -4.92 -27.33
CA ALA A 167 17.84 -5.66 -26.07
C ALA A 167 18.88 -6.76 -25.87
N GLN A 168 19.42 -6.86 -24.67
CA GLN A 168 20.29 -7.94 -24.23
C GLN A 168 19.74 -8.60 -22.97
N TRP A 169 20.05 -9.87 -22.80
CA TRP A 169 19.78 -10.61 -21.57
C TRP A 169 20.95 -10.41 -20.61
N THR A 170 20.81 -9.44 -19.70
CA THR A 170 21.86 -9.06 -18.77
C THR A 170 21.55 -9.61 -17.38
N PRO A 171 22.52 -10.17 -16.65
CA PRO A 171 22.37 -10.50 -15.24
C PRO A 171 21.80 -9.33 -14.44
N ALA A 172 20.85 -9.59 -13.54
CA ALA A 172 20.18 -8.51 -12.82
C ALA A 172 21.15 -7.68 -11.96
N ASN A 173 22.14 -8.30 -11.33
CA ASN A 173 23.17 -7.60 -10.55
C ASN A 173 24.04 -6.61 -11.36
N GLU A 174 24.05 -6.70 -12.69
CA GLU A 174 24.81 -5.80 -13.57
C GLU A 174 23.98 -4.61 -14.09
N VAL A 175 22.67 -4.57 -13.84
CA VAL A 175 21.84 -3.43 -14.26
C VAL A 175 21.96 -2.24 -13.30
N ASN A 176 21.90 -1.03 -13.85
CA ASN A 176 22.11 0.20 -13.09
C ASN A 176 20.84 0.73 -12.42
N ASN A 177 19.68 0.11 -12.65
CA ASN A 177 18.42 0.49 -12.01
C ASN A 177 17.99 -0.54 -10.96
N LEU A 178 17.40 -0.08 -9.85
CA LEU A 178 16.97 -0.95 -8.73
C LEU A 178 18.09 -1.82 -8.12
N ILE A 179 19.30 -1.28 -8.01
CA ILE A 179 20.52 -1.95 -7.51
C ILE A 179 20.26 -2.78 -6.24
N ASN A 180 19.62 -2.19 -5.21
CA ASN A 180 19.32 -2.88 -3.95
C ASN A 180 18.48 -4.15 -4.12
N ARG A 181 17.58 -4.18 -5.11
CA ARG A 181 16.73 -5.33 -5.40
C ARG A 181 17.48 -6.38 -6.22
N HIS A 182 18.34 -5.94 -7.13
CA HIS A 182 19.00 -6.82 -8.09
C HIS A 182 20.35 -7.36 -7.62
N ALA A 183 20.98 -6.75 -6.63
CA ALA A 183 22.29 -7.14 -6.11
C ALA A 183 22.40 -8.64 -5.76
N SER A 184 21.33 -9.25 -5.26
CA SER A 184 21.32 -10.67 -4.88
C SER A 184 20.95 -11.65 -6.00
N TYR A 185 20.74 -11.18 -7.25
CA TYR A 185 20.23 -12.01 -8.34
C TYR A 185 21.15 -12.00 -9.56
N THR A 186 21.59 -13.18 -9.97
CA THR A 186 22.34 -13.42 -11.23
C THR A 186 21.43 -13.81 -12.39
N THR A 187 20.12 -13.95 -12.14
CA THR A 187 19.12 -14.27 -13.17
C THR A 187 19.13 -13.19 -14.25
N LYS A 188 19.19 -13.61 -15.51
CA LYS A 188 19.19 -12.69 -16.65
C LYS A 188 17.83 -12.04 -16.82
N ILE A 189 17.82 -10.73 -16.99
CA ILE A 189 16.64 -9.90 -17.27
C ILE A 189 16.84 -9.14 -18.59
N PRO A 190 15.75 -8.79 -19.30
CA PRO A 190 15.87 -8.00 -20.52
C PRO A 190 16.24 -6.56 -20.17
N ALA A 191 17.34 -6.09 -20.74
CA ALA A 191 17.88 -4.77 -20.53
C ALA A 191 18.24 -4.07 -21.85
N ILE A 192 18.28 -2.76 -21.81
CA ILE A 192 18.73 -1.88 -22.90
C ILE A 192 19.90 -1.03 -22.40
N LYS A 193 20.84 -0.71 -23.29
CA LYS A 193 21.90 0.26 -23.02
C LYS A 193 21.42 1.65 -23.44
N PHE A 194 21.56 2.63 -22.55
CA PHE A 194 21.26 4.03 -22.82
C PHE A 194 22.27 4.91 -22.08
N ASN A 195 23.01 5.75 -22.81
CA ASN A 195 24.03 6.65 -22.27
C ASN A 195 24.95 5.95 -21.26
N GLU A 196 25.57 4.83 -21.68
CA GLU A 196 26.46 3.97 -20.88
C GLU A 196 25.81 3.21 -19.72
N LEU A 197 24.56 3.50 -19.39
CA LEU A 197 23.79 2.80 -18.36
C LEU A 197 23.02 1.62 -18.94
N THR A 198 23.02 0.51 -18.22
CA THR A 198 22.22 -0.68 -18.54
C THR A 198 20.94 -0.67 -17.71
N ILE A 199 19.79 -0.51 -18.36
CA ILE A 199 18.50 -0.35 -17.72
C ILE A 199 17.63 -1.59 -18.02
N GLY A 200 17.30 -2.34 -16.97
CA GLY A 200 16.54 -3.59 -17.07
C GLY A 200 15.08 -3.48 -16.62
N ILE A 201 14.24 -4.41 -17.09
CA ILE A 201 12.93 -4.67 -16.47
C ILE A 201 13.10 -5.71 -15.37
N THR A 202 12.57 -5.41 -14.17
CA THR A 202 12.65 -6.30 -13.01
C THR A 202 11.66 -7.46 -13.11
N SER A 203 12.02 -8.61 -12.52
CA SER A 203 11.19 -9.81 -12.52
C SER A 203 10.22 -9.83 -11.33
N LEU A 204 8.98 -10.30 -11.57
CA LEU A 204 8.04 -10.66 -10.50
C LEU A 204 8.57 -11.82 -9.64
N GLY A 205 9.47 -12.65 -10.19
CA GLY A 205 10.05 -13.78 -9.46
C GLY A 205 11.06 -13.40 -8.38
N PHE A 206 11.50 -12.14 -8.34
CA PHE A 206 12.41 -11.65 -7.29
C PHE A 206 11.69 -11.36 -5.96
N VAL A 207 10.38 -11.62 -5.88
CA VAL A 207 9.59 -11.41 -4.67
C VAL A 207 9.74 -12.61 -3.74
N LYS A 208 10.33 -12.38 -2.58
CA LYS A 208 10.43 -13.36 -1.51
C LYS A 208 9.29 -13.17 -0.51
N TRP A 209 8.89 -14.29 0.11
CA TRP A 209 7.95 -14.23 1.23
C TRP A 209 8.59 -13.50 2.41
N GLU A 210 7.81 -12.62 3.03
CA GLU A 210 8.21 -11.94 4.25
C GLU A 210 7.13 -12.13 5.32
N LYS A 211 7.58 -12.48 6.53
CA LYS A 211 6.66 -12.71 7.65
C LYS A 211 5.98 -11.40 8.04
N ALA A 212 4.66 -11.36 7.88
CA ALA A 212 3.87 -10.26 8.41
C ALA A 212 3.67 -10.40 9.92
N TYR A 213 3.93 -9.31 10.64
CA TYR A 213 3.67 -9.21 12.07
C TYR A 213 2.30 -8.58 12.32
N LEU A 214 1.70 -8.92 13.45
CA LEU A 214 0.49 -8.24 13.91
C LEU A 214 0.82 -6.78 14.21
N LYS A 215 -0.12 -5.87 13.90
CA LYS A 215 0.03 -4.46 14.25
C LYS A 215 0.18 -4.34 15.76
N ASN A 216 1.21 -3.63 16.21
CA ASN A 216 1.35 -3.26 17.60
C ASN A 216 0.19 -2.31 17.99
N PRO A 217 -0.71 -2.68 18.92
CA PRO A 217 -1.83 -1.83 19.29
C PRO A 217 -1.40 -0.50 19.93
N ILE A 218 -0.22 -0.47 20.55
CA ILE A 218 0.36 0.73 21.16
C ILE A 218 0.77 1.74 20.08
N GLU A 219 1.16 1.24 18.91
CA GLU A 219 1.65 2.04 17.80
C GLU A 219 0.50 2.78 17.10
N THR A 220 0.10 3.90 17.69
CA THR A 220 -0.93 4.80 17.17
C THR A 220 -0.36 6.21 16.95
N PRO A 221 -0.76 6.92 15.88
CA PRO A 221 -0.31 8.28 15.64
C PRO A 221 -0.91 9.29 16.63
N TYR A 222 -2.00 8.91 17.32
CA TYR A 222 -2.78 9.80 18.19
C TYR A 222 -2.14 9.97 19.57
N THR A 223 -1.31 9.03 20.02
CA THR A 223 -0.65 9.06 21.35
C THR A 223 0.85 9.36 21.23
N PRO A 224 1.46 10.15 22.14
CA PRO A 224 2.91 10.34 22.19
C PRO A 224 3.71 9.03 22.25
N GLU A 225 3.27 8.09 23.07
CA GLU A 225 3.89 6.77 23.25
C GLU A 225 3.86 5.98 21.93
N GLY A 226 2.71 5.97 21.26
CA GLY A 226 2.55 5.32 19.96
C GLY A 226 3.40 5.93 18.85
N ARG A 227 3.57 7.26 18.83
CA ARG A 227 4.48 7.94 17.88
C ARG A 227 5.94 7.58 18.14
N ASN A 228 6.34 7.46 19.41
CA ASN A 228 7.69 7.02 19.77
C ASN A 228 7.92 5.56 19.38
N ALA A 229 6.97 4.66 19.67
CA ALA A 229 7.06 3.25 19.27
C ALA A 229 7.19 3.08 17.74
N TYR A 230 6.47 3.89 16.95
CA TYR A 230 6.64 3.91 15.49
C TYR A 230 8.06 4.34 15.09
N LYS A 231 8.56 5.41 15.70
CA LYS A 231 9.88 5.98 15.42
C LYS A 231 10.99 4.99 15.75
N GLU A 232 10.91 4.29 16.89
CA GLU A 232 11.86 3.25 17.27
C GLU A 232 11.88 2.10 16.27
N ARG A 233 10.69 1.64 15.84
CA ARG A 233 10.57 0.51 14.90
C ARG A 233 11.03 0.85 13.48
N THR A 234 10.74 2.06 13.01
CA THR A 234 10.95 2.44 11.60
C THR A 234 12.17 3.33 11.37
N LEU A 235 12.74 3.88 12.45
CA LEU A 235 13.74 4.96 12.43
C LEU A 235 13.25 6.23 11.70
N LYS A 236 11.94 6.32 11.40
CA LYS A 236 11.31 7.44 10.70
C LYS A 236 10.45 8.23 11.67
N LYS A 237 10.56 9.56 11.60
CA LYS A 237 9.60 10.46 12.28
C LYS A 237 8.40 10.66 11.35
N HIS A 238 7.19 10.60 11.90
CA HIS A 238 6.01 11.09 11.19
C HIS A 238 6.13 12.59 10.95
N PRO A 239 5.49 13.12 9.88
CA PRO A 239 5.34 14.56 9.72
C PRO A 239 4.73 15.16 10.98
N LEU A 240 5.18 16.36 11.36
CA LEU A 240 4.61 17.07 12.50
C LEU A 240 3.10 17.27 12.28
N PRO A 241 2.27 17.19 13.33
CA PRO A 241 0.86 17.52 13.22
C PRO A 241 0.70 18.94 12.66
N ARG A 242 -0.40 19.18 11.96
CA ARG A 242 -0.76 20.52 11.47
C ARG A 242 -0.73 21.48 12.66
N ASP A 243 0.14 22.48 12.64
CA ASP A 243 0.21 23.47 13.72
C ASP A 243 -0.89 24.51 13.49
N ASP A 244 -2.11 24.17 13.91
CA ASP A 244 -3.27 25.04 13.81
C ASP A 244 -3.25 26.18 14.84
N ILE A 245 -2.37 26.10 15.86
CA ILE A 245 -2.30 27.05 16.97
C ILE A 245 -1.51 28.30 16.58
N THR A 246 -0.40 28.15 15.85
CA THR A 246 0.37 29.28 15.29
C THR A 246 -0.33 29.96 14.11
N LEU A 247 -1.36 29.35 13.55
CA LEU A 247 -2.08 29.89 12.40
C LEU A 247 -3.33 30.66 12.81
N SER A 248 -3.26 31.99 12.72
CA SER A 248 -4.40 32.87 12.98
C SER A 248 -5.64 32.49 12.16
N LEU A 249 -6.78 32.33 12.85
CA LEU A 249 -8.11 32.14 12.26
C LEU A 249 -8.61 33.40 11.53
N THR A 250 -7.96 34.54 11.72
CA THR A 250 -8.30 35.83 11.10
C THR A 250 -8.28 35.73 9.58
N LEU A 251 -7.27 35.04 9.01
CA LEU A 251 -7.20 34.83 7.57
C LEU A 251 -8.37 33.96 7.05
N SER A 252 -8.76 32.92 7.79
CA SER A 252 -9.93 32.10 7.43
C SER A 252 -11.22 32.93 7.36
N LYS A 253 -11.42 33.86 8.31
CA LYS A 253 -12.55 34.78 8.32
C LYS A 253 -12.52 35.76 7.13
N LEU A 254 -11.35 36.29 6.78
CA LEU A 254 -11.18 37.22 5.65
C LEU A 254 -11.43 36.52 4.30
N ILE A 255 -10.96 35.28 4.12
CA ILE A 255 -11.21 34.45 2.92
C ILE A 255 -12.70 34.19 2.76
N THR A 256 -13.39 33.82 3.84
CA THR A 256 -14.84 33.56 3.80
C THR A 256 -15.64 34.80 3.41
N LYS A 257 -15.16 35.99 3.79
CA LYS A 257 -15.77 37.29 3.44
C LYS A 257 -15.36 37.81 2.06
N GLY A 258 -14.48 37.11 1.33
CA GLY A 258 -13.96 37.56 0.04
C GLY A 258 -13.10 38.83 0.13
N GLN A 259 -12.53 39.11 1.30
CA GLN A 259 -11.73 40.32 1.58
C GLN A 259 -10.21 40.10 1.36
N THR A 260 -9.84 39.01 0.70
CA THR A 260 -8.45 38.63 0.39
C THR A 260 -8.24 38.58 -1.12
N ASP A 261 -6.99 38.75 -1.56
CA ASP A 261 -6.62 38.49 -2.95
C ASP A 261 -7.04 37.06 -3.36
N PRO A 262 -7.55 36.83 -4.59
CA PRO A 262 -7.93 35.51 -5.08
C PRO A 262 -6.87 34.42 -4.93
N LYS A 263 -5.58 34.79 -4.87
CA LYS A 263 -4.44 33.88 -4.63
C LYS A 263 -4.44 33.30 -3.21
N TYR A 264 -4.97 34.02 -2.23
CA TYR A 264 -5.09 33.57 -0.84
C TYR A 264 -6.43 32.89 -0.60
N ASN A 265 -6.65 31.75 -1.26
CA ASN A 265 -7.89 30.99 -1.18
C ASN A 265 -7.84 29.88 -0.09
N PHE A 266 -8.89 29.04 -0.04
CA PHE A 266 -8.96 27.94 0.93
C PHE A 266 -7.80 26.94 0.81
N GLU A 267 -7.31 26.67 -0.40
CA GLU A 267 -6.18 25.76 -0.60
C GLU A 267 -4.89 26.33 0.01
N TYR A 268 -4.61 27.61 -0.22
CA TYR A 268 -3.52 28.32 0.45
C TYR A 268 -3.64 28.25 1.98
N LEU A 269 -4.84 28.49 2.52
CA LEU A 269 -5.14 28.44 3.96
C LEU A 269 -4.84 27.06 4.57
N MET A 270 -5.06 25.99 3.80
CA MET A 270 -4.77 24.60 4.22
C MET A 270 -3.28 24.29 4.11
N ASN A 271 -2.61 24.74 3.05
CA ASN A 271 -1.23 24.36 2.74
C ASN A 271 -0.18 25.13 3.57
N ARG A 272 -0.50 26.31 4.12
CA ARG A 272 0.43 27.10 4.95
C ARG A 272 0.98 26.37 6.18
N ALA A 273 0.16 25.58 6.89
CA ALA A 273 0.64 24.77 8.03
C ALA A 273 1.61 23.69 7.58
N TYR A 274 1.36 23.08 6.42
CA TYR A 274 2.25 22.07 5.86
C TYR A 274 3.58 22.70 5.43
N ALA A 275 3.55 23.92 4.88
CA ALA A 275 4.76 24.68 4.56
C ALA A 275 5.58 25.00 5.83
N PHE A 276 4.94 25.45 6.90
CA PHE A 276 5.59 25.69 8.20
C PHE A 276 6.25 24.43 8.78
N ASN A 277 5.53 23.30 8.73
CA ASN A 277 6.05 22.00 9.17
C ASN A 277 7.19 21.49 8.28
N ARG A 278 7.10 21.68 6.96
CA ARG A 278 8.16 21.35 5.99
C ARG A 278 9.44 22.12 6.32
N ASP A 279 9.30 23.41 6.64
CA ASP A 279 10.40 24.31 6.95
C ASP A 279 10.84 24.20 8.43
N LYS A 280 10.29 23.23 9.17
CA LYS A 280 10.63 22.89 10.56
C LYS A 280 10.52 24.08 11.52
N GLY A 281 9.54 24.95 11.29
CA GLY A 281 9.31 26.15 12.10
C GLY A 281 10.38 27.22 11.96
N LYS A 282 11.16 27.21 10.87
CA LYS A 282 12.19 28.21 10.59
C LYS A 282 11.79 29.08 9.40
N CYS A 283 12.15 30.36 9.46
CA CYS A 283 12.03 31.26 8.33
C CYS A 283 12.96 30.82 7.20
N LYS A 284 12.45 30.70 5.98
CA LYS A 284 13.22 30.28 4.81
C LYS A 284 14.27 31.32 4.37
N VAL A 285 14.05 32.59 4.71
CA VAL A 285 14.94 33.70 4.34
C VAL A 285 16.10 33.82 5.34
N CYS A 286 15.81 33.93 6.64
CA CYS A 286 16.83 34.18 7.65
C CYS A 286 17.26 32.93 8.45
N GLY A 287 16.56 31.80 8.33
CA GLY A 287 16.88 30.55 9.03
C GLY A 287 16.53 30.51 10.53
N ASN A 288 16.05 31.63 11.08
CA ASN A 288 15.67 31.75 12.49
C ASN A 288 14.34 31.03 12.79
N PRO A 289 14.16 30.47 14.00
CA PRO A 289 12.90 29.89 14.42
C PRO A 289 11.81 30.98 14.51
N ILE A 290 10.64 30.72 13.93
CA ILE A 290 9.50 31.65 13.96
C ILE A 290 8.71 31.39 15.24
N ILE A 291 8.42 32.44 16.00
CA ILE A 291 7.70 32.35 17.28
C ILE A 291 6.26 32.85 17.06
N GLY A 292 5.28 31.99 17.34
CA GLY A 292 3.87 32.30 17.68
C GLY A 292 3.11 33.33 16.85
N HIS A 293 3.50 34.59 16.96
CA HIS A 293 2.84 35.77 16.42
C HIS A 293 3.53 36.36 15.18
N GLU A 294 4.72 35.88 14.82
CA GLU A 294 5.51 36.36 13.67
C GLU A 294 5.32 35.50 12.40
N LEU A 295 4.34 34.60 12.38
CA LEU A 295 4.14 33.67 11.26
C LEU A 295 3.38 34.34 10.11
N GLU A 296 4.13 34.88 9.16
CA GLU A 296 3.62 35.25 7.84
C GLU A 296 4.05 34.23 6.80
N THR A 297 3.11 33.81 5.96
CA THR A 297 3.36 32.85 4.87
C THR A 297 3.16 33.55 3.53
N HIS A 298 4.02 33.28 2.55
CA HIS A 298 3.91 33.87 1.21
C HIS A 298 4.17 32.81 0.14
N HIS A 299 3.61 33.01 -1.05
CA HIS A 299 3.94 32.21 -2.21
C HIS A 299 5.39 32.43 -2.62
N ILE A 300 6.10 31.37 -3.01
CA ILE A 300 7.49 31.47 -3.48
C ILE A 300 7.57 32.21 -4.81
N ASN A 301 6.62 31.96 -5.71
CA ASN A 301 6.50 32.65 -6.98
C ASN A 301 5.07 33.17 -7.16
N PRO A 302 4.82 34.48 -6.92
CA PRO A 302 3.49 35.05 -6.99
C PRO A 302 2.93 35.18 -8.41
N ASN A 303 3.73 34.93 -9.44
CA ASN A 303 3.35 35.08 -10.85
C ASN A 303 2.78 33.80 -11.46
N LEU A 304 2.72 32.70 -10.71
CA LEU A 304 2.13 31.45 -11.19
C LEU A 304 0.60 31.56 -11.31
N PRO A 305 0.00 30.84 -12.27
CA PRO A 305 -1.46 30.78 -12.38
C PRO A 305 -2.07 30.10 -11.15
N LEU A 306 -3.33 30.42 -10.83
CA LEU A 306 -4.01 30.00 -9.59
C LEU A 306 -4.03 28.48 -9.38
N ASN A 307 -4.05 27.70 -10.46
CA ASN A 307 -4.02 26.24 -10.45
C ASN A 307 -2.65 25.63 -10.13
N GLN A 308 -1.59 26.44 -10.01
CA GLN A 308 -0.22 26.00 -9.74
C GLN A 308 0.41 26.74 -8.56
N ILE A 309 -0.12 27.91 -8.19
CA ILE A 309 0.49 28.78 -7.18
C ILE A 309 0.42 28.20 -5.75
N ASN A 310 -0.61 27.39 -5.45
CA ASN A 310 -0.87 26.84 -4.12
C ASN A 310 -0.34 25.41 -3.91
N CYS A 311 0.33 24.84 -4.90
CA CYS A 311 0.89 23.49 -4.85
C CYS A 311 2.19 23.40 -4.03
#